data_AF-A0A3C1A9A0-F1
#
_entry.id   AF-A0A3C1A9A0-F1
#
_cell.length_a   1.000
_cell.length_b   1.000
_cell.length_c   1.000
_cell.angle_alpha   90.00
_cell.angle_beta   90.00
_cell.angle_gamma   90.00
#
_symmetry.space_group_name_H-M   'P 1'
#
loop_
_entity.id
_entity.type
_entity.pdbx_description
1 polymer ?
#
loop_
_entity_poly.entity_id
_entity_poly.type
_entity_poly.pdbx_seq_one_letter_code
_entity_poly.pdbx_strand_id
1 'polypeptide(L)'
;NACSTTKKSATSPDFIQTPSGVKIQIVKHGKGEKVENENIVRLHYIGKLTDGTIFDSSIQRDKPIQIIVGRGQTIKGWEEAMPYLHEGDKAILTIPPELGYGDQDLGIIPPRSTLIFEIDLLEVVQASSYEPLNTAGLDTLELDSGLKIIIAKIGKGPKATYGRQVVAHYTGYLPDGKIFDSSYLHGQPISFQLGSGQVIKGWDEAFSLLPQGTKARLIIPPHLAYGNNDVGPIPAGSTLIFDVEVVDVK
;
A
#
# COMPACT_ATOMS: atom_id res chain seq x y z
N ASN A 1 -6.83 -63.92 -18.31
CA ASN A 1 -6.82 -63.39 -16.92
C ASN A 1 -5.54 -62.61 -16.65
N ALA A 2 -5.59 -61.29 -16.80
CA ALA A 2 -4.71 -60.35 -16.10
C ALA A 2 -5.34 -58.96 -16.23
N CYS A 3 -6.27 -58.65 -15.32
CA CYS A 3 -6.84 -57.32 -15.14
C CYS A 3 -5.81 -56.50 -14.36
N SER A 4 -5.17 -55.54 -15.03
CA SER A 4 -4.29 -54.55 -14.39
C SER A 4 -5.13 -53.35 -13.98
N THR A 5 -5.58 -53.33 -12.74
CA THR A 5 -6.19 -52.16 -12.10
C THR A 5 -5.09 -51.17 -11.70
N THR A 6 -4.85 -50.18 -12.54
CA THR A 6 -4.05 -49.01 -12.17
C THR A 6 -4.85 -48.16 -11.17
N LYS A 7 -4.36 -48.11 -9.94
CA LYS A 7 -4.81 -47.17 -8.90
C LYS A 7 -4.62 -45.74 -9.41
N LYS A 8 -5.70 -44.97 -9.51
CA LYS A 8 -5.65 -43.50 -9.64
C LYS A 8 -4.94 -42.93 -8.41
N SER A 9 -3.74 -42.40 -8.61
CA SER A 9 -3.07 -41.53 -7.65
C SER A 9 -3.94 -40.30 -7.41
N ALA A 10 -4.15 -39.93 -6.14
CA ALA A 10 -4.79 -38.68 -5.78
C ALA A 10 -4.01 -37.52 -6.41
N THR A 11 -4.69 -36.72 -7.22
CA THR A 11 -4.14 -35.53 -7.86
C THR A 11 -3.81 -34.51 -6.77
N SER A 12 -2.53 -34.26 -6.55
CA SER A 12 -2.11 -33.04 -5.83
C SER A 12 -2.77 -31.84 -6.50
N PRO A 13 -3.25 -30.84 -5.75
CA PRO A 13 -3.76 -29.63 -6.37
C PRO A 13 -2.66 -29.03 -7.26
N ASP A 14 -3.01 -28.66 -8.48
CA ASP A 14 -2.08 -27.98 -9.38
C ASP A 14 -1.67 -26.66 -8.73
N PHE A 15 -0.37 -26.49 -8.49
CA PHE A 15 0.20 -25.26 -7.95
C PHE A 15 1.29 -24.75 -8.88
N ILE A 16 1.41 -23.42 -8.97
CA ILE A 16 2.54 -22.75 -9.59
C ILE A 16 3.64 -22.69 -8.55
N GLN A 17 4.88 -23.01 -8.93
CA GLN A 17 6.04 -22.86 -8.05
C GLN A 17 6.98 -21.80 -8.63
N THR A 18 7.29 -20.77 -7.84
CA THR A 18 8.29 -19.77 -8.22
C THR A 18 9.68 -20.39 -8.19
N PRO A 19 10.69 -19.84 -8.90
CA PRO A 19 12.05 -20.36 -8.89
C PRO A 19 12.67 -20.45 -7.49
N SER A 20 12.27 -19.56 -6.59
CA SER A 20 12.72 -19.49 -5.19
C SER A 20 11.98 -20.46 -4.26
N GLY A 21 10.90 -21.11 -4.73
CA GLY A 21 10.19 -22.15 -4.00
C GLY A 21 8.85 -21.76 -3.38
N VAL A 22 8.32 -20.56 -3.61
CA VAL A 22 6.95 -20.23 -3.22
C VAL A 22 5.98 -21.07 -4.03
N LYS A 23 5.05 -21.76 -3.36
CA LYS A 23 3.97 -22.49 -4.03
C LYS A 23 2.69 -21.68 -3.97
N ILE A 24 2.04 -21.51 -5.11
CA ILE A 24 0.86 -20.69 -5.30
C ILE A 24 -0.24 -21.59 -5.85
N GLN A 25 -1.25 -21.84 -5.05
CA GLN A 25 -2.42 -22.62 -5.44
C GLN A 25 -3.62 -21.69 -5.55
N ILE A 26 -4.08 -21.41 -6.76
CA ILE A 26 -5.31 -20.64 -6.99
C ILE A 26 -6.51 -21.55 -6.72
N VAL A 27 -7.23 -21.28 -5.64
CA VAL A 27 -8.42 -22.05 -5.21
C VAL A 27 -9.67 -21.57 -5.95
N LYS A 28 -9.75 -20.27 -6.22
CA LYS A 28 -10.80 -19.66 -7.04
C LYS A 28 -10.14 -18.59 -7.89
N HIS A 29 -10.35 -18.65 -9.19
CA HIS A 29 -9.86 -17.62 -10.09
C HIS A 29 -10.84 -16.44 -10.15
N GLY A 30 -10.30 -15.24 -9.95
CA GLY A 30 -10.92 -13.96 -10.22
C GLY A 30 -10.98 -13.66 -11.72
N LYS A 31 -11.64 -12.56 -12.06
CA LYS A 31 -11.78 -12.09 -13.45
C LYS A 31 -11.34 -10.65 -13.64
N GLY A 32 -10.91 -9.99 -12.56
CA GLY A 32 -10.45 -8.61 -12.65
C GLY A 32 -8.98 -8.53 -13.02
N GLU A 33 -8.40 -7.36 -12.78
CA GLU A 33 -7.07 -7.01 -13.24
C GLU A 33 -5.99 -7.92 -12.66
N LYS A 34 -4.98 -8.21 -13.49
CA LYS A 34 -3.78 -8.91 -13.03
C LYS A 34 -2.99 -7.98 -12.12
N VAL A 35 -2.45 -8.51 -11.04
CA VAL A 35 -1.56 -7.76 -10.16
C VAL A 35 -0.23 -7.49 -10.85
N GLU A 36 0.16 -6.22 -10.91
CA GLU A 36 1.49 -5.79 -11.35
C GLU A 36 2.25 -5.12 -10.19
N ASN A 37 3.58 -5.00 -10.32
CA ASN A 37 4.35 -4.19 -9.40
C ASN A 37 3.82 -2.76 -9.37
N GLU A 38 4.00 -2.09 -8.24
CA GLU A 38 3.46 -0.76 -7.92
C GLU A 38 1.95 -0.73 -7.74
N ASN A 39 1.20 -1.76 -8.17
CA ASN A 39 -0.24 -1.81 -7.90
C ASN A 39 -0.50 -1.83 -6.40
N ILE A 40 -1.63 -1.24 -6.06
CA ILE A 40 -2.18 -1.29 -4.72
C ILE A 40 -3.16 -2.44 -4.72
N VAL A 41 -2.97 -3.39 -3.81
CA VAL A 41 -3.88 -4.51 -3.66
C VAL A 41 -4.56 -4.45 -2.30
N ARG A 42 -5.87 -4.65 -2.28
CA ARG A 42 -6.67 -4.79 -1.05
C ARG A 42 -7.07 -6.24 -0.90
N LEU A 43 -6.78 -6.85 0.24
CA LEU A 43 -7.01 -8.28 0.44
C LEU A 43 -7.31 -8.67 1.89
N HIS A 44 -8.03 -9.77 2.04
CA HIS A 44 -8.07 -10.52 3.29
C HIS A 44 -7.05 -11.66 3.28
N TYR A 45 -6.55 -12.03 4.46
CA TYR A 45 -5.71 -13.21 4.62
C TYR A 45 -5.89 -13.91 5.96
N ILE A 46 -5.48 -15.17 6.00
CA ILE A 46 -5.21 -15.94 7.21
C ILE A 46 -3.81 -16.54 7.09
N GLY A 47 -2.92 -16.19 8.00
CA GLY A 47 -1.57 -16.75 8.13
C GLY A 47 -1.55 -17.89 9.14
N LYS A 48 -1.06 -19.06 8.71
CA LYS A 48 -1.01 -20.29 9.49
C LYS A 48 0.36 -20.96 9.39
N LEU A 49 0.74 -21.67 10.44
CA LEU A 49 1.84 -22.64 10.38
C LEU A 49 1.36 -23.96 9.73
N THR A 50 2.30 -24.84 9.40
CA THR A 50 2.01 -26.15 8.78
C THR A 50 1.22 -27.11 9.67
N ASP A 51 1.24 -26.89 10.99
CA ASP A 51 0.41 -27.61 11.97
C ASP A 51 -1.03 -27.07 12.07
N GLY A 52 -1.35 -25.99 11.34
CA GLY A 52 -2.66 -25.34 11.33
C GLY A 52 -2.81 -24.18 12.32
N THR A 53 -1.80 -23.91 13.16
CA THR A 53 -1.82 -22.79 14.10
C THR A 53 -1.95 -21.46 13.36
N ILE A 54 -3.04 -20.72 13.58
CA ILE A 54 -3.21 -19.37 13.04
C ILE A 54 -2.36 -18.40 13.88
N PHE A 55 -1.42 -17.72 13.24
CA PHE A 55 -0.63 -16.68 13.90
C PHE A 55 -1.13 -15.27 13.59
N ASP A 56 -1.85 -15.08 12.48
CA ASP A 56 -2.35 -13.77 12.08
C ASP A 56 -3.55 -13.89 11.12
N SER A 57 -4.51 -12.96 11.21
CA SER A 57 -5.67 -12.94 10.33
C SER A 57 -6.29 -11.55 10.22
N SER A 58 -6.42 -11.04 9.00
CA SER A 58 -7.14 -9.78 8.77
C SER A 58 -8.66 -9.95 8.86
N ILE A 59 -9.17 -11.17 8.69
CA ILE A 59 -10.60 -11.50 8.89
C ILE A 59 -10.96 -11.42 10.37
N GLN A 60 -10.11 -11.93 11.27
CA GLN A 60 -10.34 -11.83 12.72
C GLN A 60 -10.33 -10.38 13.22
N ARG A 61 -9.66 -9.47 12.50
CA ARG A 61 -9.68 -8.03 12.75
C ARG A 61 -10.83 -7.29 12.08
N ASP A 62 -11.65 -7.98 11.28
CA ASP A 62 -12.73 -7.40 10.46
C ASP A 62 -12.26 -6.22 9.59
N LYS A 63 -11.01 -6.29 9.11
CA LYS A 63 -10.41 -5.20 8.33
C LYS A 63 -9.42 -5.74 7.30
N PRO A 64 -9.66 -5.59 5.99
CA PRO A 64 -8.69 -5.98 4.97
C PRO A 64 -7.42 -5.15 5.10
N ILE A 65 -6.31 -5.70 4.62
CA ILE A 65 -5.06 -4.96 4.51
C ILE A 65 -4.87 -4.45 3.09
N GLN A 66 -4.00 -3.47 2.96
CA GLN A 66 -3.55 -2.94 1.68
C GLN A 66 -2.04 -2.90 1.66
N ILE A 67 -1.48 -3.26 0.52
CA ILE A 67 -0.04 -3.25 0.28
C ILE A 67 0.24 -2.72 -1.12
N ILE A 68 1.42 -2.14 -1.29
CA ILE A 68 1.95 -1.77 -2.61
C ILE A 68 2.89 -2.88 -3.04
N VAL A 69 2.57 -3.56 -4.13
CA VAL A 69 3.30 -4.76 -4.59
C VAL A 69 4.66 -4.36 -5.16
N GLY A 70 5.70 -5.13 -4.84
CA GLY A 70 7.03 -4.97 -5.42
C GLY A 70 7.94 -3.97 -4.70
N ARG A 71 7.56 -3.53 -3.51
CA ARG A 71 8.31 -2.50 -2.74
C ARG A 71 8.97 -2.98 -1.47
N GLY A 72 8.88 -4.29 -1.18
CA GLY A 72 9.51 -4.87 0.00
C GLY A 72 8.88 -4.41 1.32
N GLN A 73 7.59 -4.07 1.28
CA GLN A 73 6.81 -3.77 2.48
C GLN A 73 6.33 -5.06 3.18
N THR A 74 6.34 -6.18 2.46
CA THR A 74 5.93 -7.48 2.97
C THR A 74 7.09 -8.49 2.89
N ILE A 75 6.87 -9.69 3.44
CA ILE A 75 7.82 -10.80 3.30
C ILE A 75 8.06 -11.13 1.83
N LYS A 76 9.27 -11.56 1.48
CA LYS A 76 9.68 -11.81 0.08
C LYS A 76 8.73 -12.76 -0.65
N GLY A 77 8.20 -13.77 0.06
CA GLY A 77 7.28 -14.72 -0.52
C GLY A 77 5.96 -14.10 -0.98
N TRP A 78 5.49 -13.03 -0.33
CA TRP A 78 4.34 -12.25 -0.80
C TRP A 78 4.71 -11.42 -2.02
N GLU A 79 5.83 -10.69 -1.96
CA GLU A 79 6.32 -9.88 -3.08
C GLU A 79 6.46 -10.71 -4.36
N GLU A 80 6.90 -11.96 -4.24
CA GLU A 80 6.99 -12.88 -5.37
C GLU A 80 5.65 -13.48 -5.81
N ALA A 81 4.74 -13.75 -4.88
CA ALA A 81 3.49 -14.42 -5.20
C ALA A 81 2.42 -13.50 -5.78
N MET A 82 2.34 -12.25 -5.30
CA MET A 82 1.27 -11.32 -5.67
C MET A 82 1.13 -11.14 -7.20
N PRO A 83 2.21 -11.00 -8.01
CA PRO A 83 2.10 -10.84 -9.47
C PRO A 83 1.52 -12.05 -10.24
N TYR A 84 1.29 -13.19 -9.57
CA TYR A 84 0.62 -14.35 -10.16
C TYR A 84 -0.91 -14.29 -9.99
N LEU A 85 -1.41 -13.39 -9.15
CA LEU A 85 -2.82 -13.29 -8.80
C LEU A 85 -3.55 -12.24 -9.65
N HIS A 86 -4.86 -12.39 -9.72
CA HIS A 86 -5.81 -11.45 -10.33
C HIS A 86 -6.85 -11.02 -9.30
N GLU A 87 -7.40 -9.82 -9.47
CA GLU A 87 -8.51 -9.35 -8.64
C GLU A 87 -9.65 -10.37 -8.60
N GLY A 88 -10.09 -10.71 -7.38
CA GLY A 88 -11.09 -11.72 -7.09
C GLY A 88 -10.54 -13.13 -6.86
N ASP A 89 -9.23 -13.34 -7.00
CA ASP A 89 -8.58 -14.62 -6.69
C ASP A 89 -8.72 -14.97 -5.20
N LYS A 90 -9.01 -16.24 -4.92
CA LYS A 90 -8.68 -16.87 -3.64
C LYS A 90 -7.53 -17.83 -3.85
N ALA A 91 -6.45 -17.69 -3.08
CA ALA A 91 -5.24 -18.47 -3.27
C ALA A 91 -4.69 -18.99 -1.93
N ILE A 92 -3.93 -20.08 -2.00
CA ILE A 92 -3.12 -20.59 -0.89
C ILE A 92 -1.66 -20.42 -1.29
N LEU A 93 -0.90 -19.67 -0.50
CA LEU A 93 0.53 -19.49 -0.65
C LEU A 93 1.25 -20.36 0.38
N THR A 94 2.19 -21.21 -0.06
CA THR A 94 3.13 -21.88 0.83
C THR A 94 4.50 -21.26 0.65
N ILE A 95 4.98 -20.57 1.69
CA ILE A 95 6.18 -19.75 1.66
C ILE A 95 7.26 -20.45 2.48
N PRO A 96 8.39 -20.83 1.87
CA PRO A 96 9.49 -21.44 2.60
C PRO A 96 10.17 -20.40 3.51
N PRO A 97 10.87 -20.85 4.57
CA PRO A 97 11.33 -19.94 5.62
C PRO A 97 12.23 -18.80 5.14
N GLU A 98 13.10 -19.06 4.17
CA GLU A 98 14.02 -18.08 3.56
C GLU A 98 13.31 -16.92 2.84
N LEU A 99 12.04 -17.09 2.49
CA LEU A 99 11.18 -16.06 1.90
C LEU A 99 10.13 -15.52 2.88
N GLY A 100 10.06 -16.09 4.09
CA GLY A 100 9.27 -15.62 5.22
C GLY A 100 10.16 -14.87 6.24
N TYR A 101 10.25 -15.42 7.45
CA TYR A 101 11.00 -14.82 8.58
C TYR A 101 12.36 -15.48 8.85
N GLY A 102 12.79 -16.44 8.04
CA GLY A 102 14.11 -17.07 8.15
C GLY A 102 14.34 -17.76 9.50
N ASP A 103 15.50 -17.53 10.11
CA ASP A 103 15.90 -18.08 11.41
C ASP A 103 15.41 -17.22 12.61
N GLN A 104 14.57 -16.21 12.38
CA GLN A 104 14.07 -15.34 13.44
C GLN A 104 13.01 -16.06 14.29
N ASP A 105 13.06 -15.84 15.62
CA ASP A 105 12.01 -16.25 16.54
C ASP A 105 11.07 -15.07 16.81
N LEU A 106 9.80 -15.21 16.42
CA LEU A 106 8.76 -14.21 16.62
C LEU A 106 7.70 -14.68 17.65
N GLY A 107 8.05 -15.65 18.49
CA GLY A 107 7.19 -16.23 19.51
C GLY A 107 6.22 -17.25 18.93
N ILE A 108 5.08 -16.79 18.39
CA ILE A 108 4.08 -17.69 17.79
C ILE A 108 4.56 -18.26 16.45
N ILE A 109 5.56 -17.64 15.81
CA ILE A 109 6.22 -18.15 14.61
C ILE A 109 7.64 -18.57 15.00
N PRO A 110 7.92 -19.88 15.13
CA PRO A 110 9.26 -20.39 15.40
C PRO A 110 10.24 -20.11 14.26
N PRO A 111 11.56 -20.12 14.53
CA PRO A 111 12.59 -20.11 13.50
C PRO A 111 12.37 -21.19 12.44
N ARG A 112 12.71 -20.87 11.20
CA ARG A 112 12.65 -21.79 10.05
C ARG A 112 11.25 -22.34 9.76
N SER A 113 10.21 -21.60 10.11
CA SER A 113 8.83 -21.97 9.85
C SER A 113 8.45 -21.77 8.39
N THR A 114 7.86 -22.79 7.78
CA THR A 114 7.11 -22.64 6.52
C THR A 114 5.76 -22.01 6.83
N LEU A 115 5.43 -20.94 6.10
CA LEU A 115 4.20 -20.19 6.31
C LEU A 115 3.16 -20.57 5.26
N ILE A 116 1.91 -20.71 5.68
CA ILE A 116 0.76 -20.93 4.81
C ILE A 116 -0.13 -19.68 4.89
N PHE A 117 -0.41 -19.04 3.76
CA PHE A 117 -1.34 -17.93 3.68
C PHE A 117 -2.53 -18.28 2.80
N GLU A 118 -3.73 -18.22 3.37
CA GLU A 118 -4.98 -18.19 2.61
C GLU A 118 -5.29 -16.74 2.27
N ILE A 119 -5.29 -16.40 0.97
CA ILE A 119 -5.49 -15.05 0.43
C ILE A 119 -6.87 -14.95 -0.20
N ASP A 120 -7.53 -13.81 0.01
CA ASP A 120 -8.74 -13.37 -0.69
C ASP A 120 -8.48 -11.99 -1.25
N LEU A 121 -8.09 -11.92 -2.53
CA LEU A 121 -7.71 -10.68 -3.20
C LEU A 121 -8.97 -9.94 -3.67
N LEU A 122 -9.29 -8.85 -2.98
CA LEU A 122 -10.57 -8.15 -3.14
C LEU A 122 -10.53 -7.13 -4.27
N GLU A 123 -9.41 -6.45 -4.45
CA GLU A 123 -9.29 -5.30 -5.35
C GLU A 123 -7.84 -5.09 -5.77
N VAL A 124 -7.64 -4.73 -7.03
CA VAL A 124 -6.36 -4.34 -7.61
C VAL A 124 -6.53 -2.94 -8.22
N VAL A 125 -5.96 -1.94 -7.56
CA VAL A 125 -5.89 -0.58 -8.08
C VAL A 125 -4.55 -0.41 -8.78
N GLN A 126 -4.57 -0.28 -10.10
CA GLN A 126 -3.36 -0.05 -10.87
C GLN A 126 -2.71 1.27 -10.44
N ALA A 127 -1.40 1.26 -10.15
CA ALA A 127 -0.69 2.50 -9.85
C ALA A 127 -0.79 3.52 -11.00
N SER A 128 -0.90 3.07 -12.24
CA SER A 128 -1.13 3.90 -13.42
C SER A 128 -2.49 4.58 -13.46
N SER A 129 -3.50 4.03 -12.78
CA SER A 129 -4.83 4.68 -12.66
C SER A 129 -4.80 5.90 -11.74
N TYR A 130 -3.81 5.96 -10.86
CA TYR A 130 -3.40 7.19 -10.21
C TYR A 130 -2.34 7.86 -11.11
N GLU A 131 -2.75 8.86 -11.89
CA GLU A 131 -1.76 9.67 -12.60
C GLU A 131 -1.15 10.70 -11.64
N PRO A 132 0.18 10.68 -11.39
CA PRO A 132 0.85 11.77 -10.70
C PRO A 132 0.44 13.09 -11.33
N LEU A 133 0.17 14.07 -10.48
CA LEU A 133 -0.21 15.38 -10.92
C LEU A 133 0.86 15.88 -11.89
N ASN A 134 0.47 16.16 -13.13
CA ASN A 134 1.42 16.68 -14.10
C ASN A 134 1.74 18.14 -13.73
N THR A 135 2.93 18.32 -13.17
CA THR A 135 3.44 19.64 -12.76
C THR A 135 4.53 20.17 -13.68
N ALA A 136 4.81 19.49 -14.79
CA ALA A 136 5.86 19.91 -15.71
C ALA A 136 5.50 21.26 -16.35
N GLY A 137 6.42 22.21 -16.27
CA GLY A 137 6.25 23.55 -16.83
C GLY A 137 5.31 24.47 -16.05
N LEU A 138 4.88 24.07 -14.85
CA LEU A 138 4.09 24.92 -13.97
C LEU A 138 4.97 25.74 -13.02
N ASP A 139 4.46 26.90 -12.60
CA ASP A 139 5.13 27.76 -11.64
C ASP A 139 5.20 27.11 -10.26
N THR A 140 6.36 27.26 -9.62
CA THR A 140 6.59 26.81 -8.25
C THR A 140 6.55 28.01 -7.32
N LEU A 141 5.62 28.02 -6.38
CA LEU A 141 5.61 28.94 -5.25
C LEU A 141 6.50 28.38 -4.15
N GLU A 142 7.61 29.05 -3.86
CA GLU A 142 8.50 28.72 -2.75
C GLU A 142 8.27 29.70 -1.59
N LEU A 143 7.98 29.17 -0.41
CA LEU A 143 7.77 29.95 0.81
C LEU A 143 9.08 30.06 1.60
N ASP A 144 9.17 31.05 2.50
CA ASP A 144 10.35 31.27 3.36
C ASP A 144 10.69 30.06 4.24
N SER A 145 9.69 29.21 4.53
CA SER A 145 9.85 27.95 5.27
C SER A 145 10.58 26.86 4.47
N GLY A 146 10.79 27.06 3.16
CA GLY A 146 11.32 26.07 2.22
C GLY A 146 10.26 25.14 1.64
N LEU A 147 8.99 25.28 2.03
CA LEU A 147 7.87 24.58 1.40
C LEU A 147 7.70 25.06 -0.04
N LYS A 148 7.60 24.13 -0.99
CA LYS A 148 7.28 24.43 -2.38
C LYS A 148 5.91 23.90 -2.76
N ILE A 149 5.14 24.72 -3.46
CA ILE A 149 3.77 24.42 -3.88
C ILE A 149 3.68 24.65 -5.39
N ILE A 150 3.24 23.64 -6.12
CA ILE A 150 2.97 23.72 -7.56
C ILE A 150 1.48 23.48 -7.78
N ILE A 151 0.76 24.52 -8.18
CA ILE A 151 -0.69 24.46 -8.36
C ILE A 151 -1.00 23.99 -9.78
N ALA A 152 -1.49 22.76 -9.94
CA ALA A 152 -1.93 22.25 -11.24
C ALA A 152 -3.34 22.70 -11.59
N LYS A 153 -4.20 22.84 -10.58
CA LYS A 153 -5.55 23.37 -10.76
C LYS A 153 -5.97 24.11 -9.51
N ILE A 154 -6.26 25.40 -9.63
CA ILE A 154 -6.79 26.18 -8.52
C ILE A 154 -8.29 25.91 -8.33
N GLY A 155 -8.68 25.67 -7.09
CA GLY A 155 -10.08 25.53 -6.67
C GLY A 155 -10.81 26.87 -6.62
N LYS A 156 -12.14 26.82 -6.72
CA LYS A 156 -13.01 28.01 -6.61
C LYS A 156 -13.86 28.02 -5.34
N GLY A 157 -13.75 26.99 -4.51
CA GLY A 157 -14.51 26.89 -3.27
C GLY A 157 -13.88 27.72 -2.13
N PRO A 158 -14.43 27.62 -0.91
CA PRO A 158 -13.90 28.32 0.25
C PRO A 158 -12.43 28.01 0.51
N LYS A 159 -11.69 29.01 0.96
CA LYS A 159 -10.31 28.87 1.42
C LYS A 159 -10.30 28.25 2.82
N ALA A 160 -9.44 27.27 3.05
CA ALA A 160 -9.25 26.72 4.38
C ALA A 160 -8.66 27.78 5.32
N THR A 161 -9.23 27.91 6.51
CA THR A 161 -8.78 28.84 7.55
C THR A 161 -8.39 28.05 8.80
N TYR A 162 -7.44 28.55 9.58
CA TYR A 162 -7.04 27.94 10.86
C TYR A 162 -8.26 27.53 11.70
N GLY A 163 -8.21 26.30 12.23
CA GLY A 163 -9.28 25.71 13.04
C GLY A 163 -10.42 25.07 12.25
N ARG A 164 -10.50 25.23 10.92
CA ARG A 164 -11.50 24.55 10.09
C ARG A 164 -11.12 23.13 9.73
N GLN A 165 -12.13 22.31 9.44
CA GLN A 165 -11.92 20.94 9.00
C GLN A 165 -11.63 20.95 7.50
N VAL A 166 -10.55 20.29 7.10
CA VAL A 166 -10.18 20.08 5.70
C VAL A 166 -10.30 18.61 5.39
N VAL A 167 -10.94 18.29 4.27
CA VAL A 167 -11.03 16.94 3.72
C VAL A 167 -10.24 16.91 2.42
N ALA A 168 -9.29 15.99 2.30
CA ALA A 168 -8.40 15.93 1.16
C ALA A 168 -8.13 14.50 0.69
N HIS A 169 -8.04 14.34 -0.63
CA HIS A 169 -7.32 13.21 -1.19
C HIS A 169 -5.83 13.56 -1.30
N TYR A 170 -4.99 12.57 -1.10
CA TYR A 170 -3.55 12.70 -1.27
C TYR A 170 -2.90 11.39 -1.72
N THR A 171 -1.73 11.54 -2.33
CA THR A 171 -0.73 10.49 -2.51
C THR A 171 0.64 11.09 -2.19
N GLY A 172 1.38 10.46 -1.28
CA GLY A 172 2.71 10.89 -0.84
C GLY A 172 3.81 10.02 -1.41
N TYR A 173 4.89 10.63 -1.89
CA TYR A 173 6.06 10.01 -2.52
C TYR A 173 7.36 10.39 -1.83
N LEU A 174 8.30 9.46 -1.86
CA LEU A 174 9.71 9.73 -1.67
C LEU A 174 10.30 10.39 -2.94
N PRO A 175 11.49 11.03 -2.84
CA PRO A 175 12.13 11.69 -3.98
C PRO A 175 12.48 10.76 -5.14
N ASP A 176 12.58 9.45 -4.88
CA ASP A 176 12.79 8.42 -5.91
C ASP A 176 11.50 8.02 -6.65
N GLY A 177 10.38 8.68 -6.35
CA GLY A 177 9.06 8.43 -6.94
C GLY A 177 8.24 7.37 -6.21
N LYS A 178 8.77 6.73 -5.16
CA LYS A 178 8.02 5.70 -4.42
C LYS A 178 6.93 6.31 -3.54
N ILE A 179 5.67 6.01 -3.84
CA ILE A 179 4.50 6.20 -2.97
C ILE A 179 4.68 5.58 -1.56
N PHE A 180 4.79 6.35 -0.49
CA PHE A 180 4.82 5.76 0.86
C PHE A 180 3.43 5.67 1.50
N ASP A 181 2.46 6.48 1.06
CA ASP A 181 1.10 6.50 1.58
C ASP A 181 0.13 7.18 0.59
N SER A 182 -1.16 6.84 0.63
CA SER A 182 -2.19 7.51 -0.16
C SER A 182 -3.59 7.31 0.44
N SER A 183 -4.40 8.36 0.41
CA SER A 183 -5.83 8.29 0.78
C SER A 183 -6.63 7.30 -0.06
N TYR A 184 -6.19 7.06 -1.30
CA TYR A 184 -6.80 6.08 -2.18
C TYR A 184 -6.48 4.66 -1.76
N LEU A 185 -5.37 4.45 -1.02
CA LEU A 185 -5.18 3.21 -0.26
C LEU A 185 -6.34 3.10 0.70
N HIS A 186 -6.47 4.04 1.65
CA HIS A 186 -7.45 3.93 2.74
C HIS A 186 -8.93 3.92 2.31
N GLY A 187 -9.23 4.11 1.03
CA GLY A 187 -10.59 4.10 0.45
C GLY A 187 -11.42 5.33 0.82
N GLN A 188 -10.82 6.30 1.51
CA GLN A 188 -11.49 7.50 1.98
C GLN A 188 -10.48 8.66 2.08
N PRO A 189 -10.92 9.90 1.83
CA PRO A 189 -10.07 11.06 2.04
C PRO A 189 -9.70 11.21 3.52
N ILE A 190 -8.55 11.86 3.77
CA ILE A 190 -8.18 12.25 5.13
C ILE A 190 -8.99 13.47 5.54
N SER A 191 -9.35 13.53 6.82
CA SER A 191 -10.01 14.69 7.44
C SER A 191 -9.17 15.16 8.61
N PHE A 192 -8.77 16.42 8.62
CA PHE A 192 -7.96 17.01 9.70
C PHE A 192 -8.35 18.47 9.97
N GLN A 193 -8.07 18.94 11.17
CA GLN A 193 -8.27 20.33 11.56
C GLN A 193 -7.02 21.16 11.21
N LEU A 194 -7.20 22.19 10.38
CA LEU A 194 -6.07 22.95 9.85
C LEU A 194 -5.38 23.77 10.95
N GLY A 195 -4.06 23.61 11.06
CA GLY A 195 -3.20 24.37 11.97
C GLY A 195 -3.24 23.90 13.42
N SER A 196 -3.86 22.74 13.69
CA SER A 196 -3.86 22.13 15.02
C SER A 196 -2.69 21.16 15.25
N GLY A 197 -1.82 20.96 14.25
CA GLY A 197 -0.74 19.98 14.31
C GLY A 197 -1.22 18.52 14.21
N GLN A 198 -2.42 18.27 13.68
CA GLN A 198 -2.92 16.91 13.41
C GLN A 198 -2.20 16.23 12.23
N VAL A 199 -1.61 17.04 11.36
CA VAL A 199 -0.80 16.63 10.20
C VAL A 199 0.59 17.27 10.29
N ILE A 200 1.49 16.88 9.41
CA ILE A 200 2.84 17.48 9.35
C ILE A 200 2.77 18.99 9.09
N LYS A 201 3.77 19.74 9.59
CA LYS A 201 3.78 21.21 9.53
C LYS A 201 3.64 21.75 8.09
N GLY A 202 4.26 21.09 7.13
CA GLY A 202 4.16 21.47 5.72
C GLY A 202 2.74 21.36 5.17
N TRP A 203 1.90 20.46 5.70
CA TRP A 203 0.48 20.40 5.35
C TRP A 203 -0.29 21.55 6.00
N ASP A 204 -0.09 21.81 7.29
CA ASP A 204 -0.75 22.92 7.98
C ASP A 204 -0.47 24.27 7.29
N GLU A 205 0.75 24.47 6.81
CA GLU A 205 1.13 25.64 6.03
C GLU A 205 0.52 25.61 4.62
N ALA A 206 0.71 24.52 3.86
CA ALA A 206 0.25 24.42 2.48
C ALA A 206 -1.27 24.59 2.35
N PHE A 207 -2.05 23.82 3.10
CA PHE A 207 -3.51 23.80 2.98
C PHE A 207 -4.14 25.14 3.36
N SER A 208 -3.47 25.96 4.18
CA SER A 208 -3.91 27.34 4.44
C SER A 208 -3.91 28.23 3.19
N LEU A 209 -3.22 27.83 2.11
CA LEU A 209 -3.15 28.55 0.84
C LEU A 209 -4.03 27.93 -0.26
N LEU A 210 -4.61 26.75 -0.04
CA LEU A 210 -5.34 26.00 -1.06
C LEU A 210 -6.87 26.11 -0.86
N PRO A 211 -7.60 26.78 -1.77
CA PRO A 211 -9.06 26.73 -1.78
C PRO A 211 -9.62 25.34 -2.05
N GLN A 212 -10.84 25.07 -1.61
CA GLN A 212 -11.56 23.85 -1.96
C GLN A 212 -11.64 23.66 -3.48
N GLY A 213 -11.37 22.43 -3.93
CA GLY A 213 -11.25 22.02 -5.33
C GLY A 213 -9.84 22.18 -5.92
N THR A 214 -8.86 22.63 -5.13
CA THR A 214 -7.47 22.79 -5.59
C THR A 214 -6.77 21.44 -5.69
N LYS A 215 -6.05 21.22 -6.80
CA LYS A 215 -5.07 20.15 -6.95
C LYS A 215 -3.67 20.75 -7.03
N ALA A 216 -2.79 20.31 -6.14
CA ALA A 216 -1.43 20.85 -6.04
C ALA A 216 -0.42 19.76 -5.68
N ARG A 217 0.82 19.96 -6.09
CA ARG A 217 1.98 19.21 -5.59
C ARG A 217 2.67 20.02 -4.51
N LEU A 218 2.95 19.39 -3.40
CA LEU A 218 3.71 19.92 -2.27
C LEU A 218 5.08 19.23 -2.24
N ILE A 219 6.15 20.00 -2.12
CA ILE A 219 7.50 19.48 -1.85
C ILE A 219 7.88 19.99 -0.47
N ILE A 220 7.92 19.07 0.49
CA ILE A 220 7.99 19.37 1.91
C ILE A 220 9.37 18.95 2.42
N PRO A 221 10.24 19.90 2.80
CA PRO A 221 11.54 19.58 3.36
C PRO A 221 11.42 18.88 4.73
N PRO A 222 12.46 18.16 5.18
CA PRO A 222 12.37 17.29 6.36
C PRO A 222 11.91 18.00 7.64
N HIS A 223 12.33 19.25 7.87
CA HIS A 223 11.96 20.02 9.08
C HIS A 223 10.48 20.43 9.12
N LEU A 224 9.78 20.38 7.99
CA LEU A 224 8.33 20.55 7.88
C LEU A 224 7.57 19.21 7.79
N ALA A 225 8.30 18.10 7.74
CA ALA A 225 7.79 16.73 7.71
C ALA A 225 8.16 15.97 9.00
N TYR A 226 8.87 14.83 8.88
CA TYR A 226 9.23 13.96 10.01
C TYR A 226 10.64 14.21 10.59
N GLY A 227 11.37 15.19 10.07
CA GLY A 227 12.70 15.56 10.53
C GLY A 227 13.71 14.42 10.33
N ASN A 228 14.56 14.20 11.34
CA ASN A 228 15.62 13.18 11.32
C ASN A 228 15.16 11.84 11.92
N ASN A 229 13.87 11.55 11.90
CA ASN A 229 13.32 10.29 12.41
C ASN A 229 12.88 9.41 11.25
N ASP A 230 13.15 8.11 11.37
CA ASP A 230 12.53 7.11 10.50
C ASP A 230 11.06 6.92 10.90
N VAL A 231 10.17 6.92 9.91
CA VAL A 231 8.72 6.74 10.12
C VAL A 231 8.20 5.73 9.11
N GLY A 232 8.03 4.48 9.56
CA GLY A 232 7.59 3.38 8.68
C GLY A 232 8.50 3.26 7.46
N PRO A 233 7.99 3.38 6.22
CA PRO A 233 8.79 3.32 5.00
C PRO A 233 9.56 4.61 4.66
N ILE A 234 9.48 5.65 5.51
CA ILE A 234 10.08 6.96 5.28
C ILE A 234 11.42 7.06 6.02
N PRO A 235 12.56 7.16 5.33
CA PRO A 235 13.86 7.35 5.97
C PRO A 235 13.99 8.71 6.66
N ALA A 236 14.79 8.77 7.72
CA ALA A 236 15.20 10.01 8.37
C ALA A 236 15.77 11.03 7.36
N GLY A 237 15.38 12.30 7.49
CA GLY A 237 15.86 13.37 6.63
C GLY A 237 15.25 13.39 5.22
N SER A 238 14.16 12.65 4.98
CA SER A 238 13.50 12.61 3.68
C SER A 238 12.69 13.88 3.38
N THR A 239 12.91 14.46 2.20
CA THR A 239 11.95 15.38 1.58
C THR A 239 10.76 14.58 1.09
N LEU A 240 9.55 15.04 1.40
CA LEU A 240 8.32 14.38 0.99
C LEU A 240 7.67 15.15 -0.15
N ILE A 241 7.21 14.43 -1.16
CA ILE A 241 6.41 14.99 -2.25
C ILE A 241 4.98 14.53 -2.01
N PHE A 242 4.00 15.44 -2.08
CA PHE A 242 2.59 15.07 -2.00
C PHE A 242 1.84 15.65 -3.17
N ASP A 243 1.03 14.84 -3.82
CA ASP A 243 -0.04 15.33 -4.67
C ASP A 243 -1.31 15.35 -3.83
N VAL A 244 -1.97 16.50 -3.76
CA VAL A 244 -3.15 16.71 -2.92
C VAL A 244 -4.31 17.25 -3.74
N GLU A 245 -5.52 16.88 -3.34
CA GLU A 245 -6.78 17.45 -3.83
C GLU A 245 -7.64 17.84 -2.63
N VAL A 246 -7.94 19.14 -2.49
CA VAL A 246 -8.84 19.64 -1.44
C VAL A 246 -10.27 19.32 -1.84
N VAL A 247 -10.86 18.31 -1.20
CA VAL A 247 -12.23 17.85 -1.49
C VAL A 247 -13.25 18.77 -0.84
N ASP A 248 -13.05 19.10 0.43
CA ASP A 248 -14.00 19.88 1.21
C ASP A 248 -13.34 20.71 2.30
N VAL A 249 -14.00 21.81 2.67
CA VAL A 249 -13.59 22.72 3.76
C VAL A 249 -14.83 23.11 4.55
N LYS A 250 -14.84 22.78 5.86
CA LYS A 250 -15.99 22.99 6.76
C LYS A 250 -15.66 23.95 7.90
#